data_AF-A0A961IYU0-F1
#
_entry.id   AF-A0A961IYU0-F1
#
_cell.length_a   1.000
_cell.length_b   1.000
_cell.length_c   1.000
_cell.angle_alpha   90.00
_cell.angle_beta   90.00
_cell.angle_gamma   90.00
#
_symmetry.space_group_name_H-M   'P 1'
#
loop_
_entity.id
_entity.type
_entity.pdbx_description
1 polymer ?
#
loop_
_entity_poly.entity_id
_entity_poly.type
_entity_poly.pdbx_seq_one_letter_code
_entity_poly.pdbx_strand_id
1 'polypeptide(L)'
;GYHRSFCMRSIHHRGSEAEPGLVLALDAAPGARCHGIAFRVAPEAHADTLASLRERELISSAYFETILPVALADGRSVRAVSYVIDPDHVQYCGGLPLAEQAEIIAHAVGGRGPNREYLFNTADHLAELGIEDAELSWLARVVRAMG
;
A
#
# COMPACT_ATOMS: atom_id res chain seq x y z
N GLY A 1 -14.26 -6.62 -0.83
CA GLY A 1 -12.94 -7.12 -0.43
C GLY A 1 -12.02 -5.92 -0.33
N TYR A 2 -10.75 -6.10 -0.62
CA TYR A 2 -9.77 -5.02 -0.59
C TYR A 2 -8.90 -5.08 -1.85
N HIS A 3 -8.44 -3.92 -2.30
CA HIS A 3 -7.43 -3.80 -3.35
C HIS A 3 -6.25 -2.97 -2.86
N ARG A 4 -5.11 -3.17 -3.50
CA ARG A 4 -3.94 -2.31 -3.32
C ARG A 4 -4.19 -1.02 -4.10
N SER A 5 -4.06 0.13 -3.44
CA SER A 5 -4.36 1.43 -4.06
C SER A 5 -3.41 2.51 -3.55
N PHE A 6 -3.02 3.44 -4.43
CA PHE A 6 -2.32 4.68 -4.08
C PHE A 6 -3.30 5.71 -3.49
N CYS A 7 -4.01 5.34 -2.43
CA CYS A 7 -5.10 6.11 -1.84
C CYS A 7 -4.70 6.88 -0.57
N MET A 8 -3.40 6.99 -0.26
CA MET A 8 -2.92 7.70 0.92
C MET A 8 -1.88 8.75 0.57
N ARG A 9 -2.11 10.00 0.99
CA ARG A 9 -1.16 11.11 0.85
C ARG A 9 0.05 10.94 1.78
N SER A 10 1.25 11.08 1.23
CA SER A 10 2.51 11.05 1.96
C SER A 10 3.17 12.43 1.95
N ILE A 11 3.18 13.09 3.12
CA ILE A 11 3.71 14.45 3.28
C ILE A 11 5.11 14.51 3.92
N HIS A 12 5.67 13.36 4.30
CA HIS A 12 7.01 13.27 4.91
C HIS A 12 7.97 12.35 4.14
N HIS A 13 7.49 11.19 3.69
CA HIS A 13 8.36 10.15 3.13
C HIS A 13 8.48 10.21 1.62
N ARG A 14 7.36 10.37 0.91
CA ARG A 14 7.31 10.38 -0.56
C ARG A 14 6.80 11.68 -1.17
N GLY A 15 6.58 12.69 -0.34
CA GLY A 15 6.26 14.06 -0.74
C GLY A 15 6.49 15.02 0.41
N SER A 16 5.92 16.21 0.29
CA SER A 16 5.93 17.28 1.28
C SER A 16 4.51 17.74 1.62
N GLU A 17 4.34 18.67 2.56
CA GLU A 17 3.03 19.28 2.84
C GLU A 17 2.48 20.08 1.65
N ALA A 18 3.35 20.77 0.92
CA ALA A 18 2.96 21.57 -0.25
C ALA A 18 2.71 20.70 -1.49
N GLU A 19 3.51 19.64 -1.66
CA GLU A 19 3.43 18.70 -2.77
C GLU A 19 3.40 17.26 -2.23
N PRO A 20 2.24 16.78 -1.77
CA PRO A 20 2.12 15.44 -1.21
C PRO A 20 2.36 14.36 -2.25
N GLY A 21 3.07 13.31 -1.85
CA GLY A 21 3.15 12.07 -2.62
C GLY A 21 1.97 11.17 -2.36
N LEU A 22 1.94 10.01 -3.02
CA LEU A 22 1.01 8.91 -2.78
C LEU A 22 1.78 7.65 -2.34
N VAL A 23 1.22 6.97 -1.34
CA VAL A 23 1.68 5.65 -0.89
C VAL A 23 0.53 4.65 -0.90
N LEU A 24 0.88 3.38 -0.93
CA LEU A 24 -0.07 2.29 -1.02
C LEU A 24 -0.75 2.02 0.31
N ALA A 25 -2.04 1.70 0.24
CA ALA A 25 -2.77 1.06 1.33
C ALA A 25 -3.74 0.01 0.79
N LEU A 26 -4.32 -0.78 1.69
CA LEU A 26 -5.46 -1.64 1.37
C LEU A 26 -6.75 -0.83 1.51
N ASP A 27 -7.38 -0.55 0.38
CA ASP A 27 -8.65 0.18 0.30
C ASP A 27 -9.82 -0.78 0.09
N ALA A 28 -10.96 -0.45 0.70
CA ALA A 28 -12.15 -1.28 0.64
C ALA A 28 -12.84 -1.12 -0.72
N ALA A 29 -12.91 -2.21 -1.48
CA ALA A 29 -13.60 -2.25 -2.75
C ALA A 29 -14.47 -3.51 -2.84
N PRO A 30 -15.81 -3.39 -2.97
CA PRO A 30 -16.71 -4.53 -3.15
C PRO A 30 -16.25 -5.44 -4.30
N GLY A 31 -16.24 -6.75 -4.08
CA GLY A 31 -15.78 -7.73 -5.07
C GLY A 31 -14.25 -7.79 -5.31
N ALA A 32 -13.47 -6.81 -4.85
CA ALA A 32 -12.03 -6.78 -5.07
C ALA A 32 -11.26 -7.83 -4.25
N ARG A 33 -10.08 -8.18 -4.77
CA ARG A 33 -9.10 -9.09 -4.16
C ARG A 33 -7.72 -8.46 -4.26
N CYS A 34 -6.91 -8.62 -3.21
CA CYS A 34 -5.52 -8.19 -3.21
C CYS A 34 -4.64 -9.43 -3.05
N HIS A 35 -3.72 -9.62 -4.00
CA HIS A 35 -2.70 -10.67 -3.92
C HIS A 35 -1.45 -10.11 -3.24
N GLY A 36 -0.92 -10.85 -2.26
CA GLY A 36 0.22 -10.44 -1.44
C GLY A 36 0.83 -11.62 -0.72
N ILE A 37 1.67 -11.34 0.28
CA ILE A 37 2.32 -12.35 1.11
C ILE A 37 1.69 -12.35 2.50
N ALA A 38 1.45 -13.54 3.05
CA ALA A 38 1.11 -13.72 4.46
C ALA A 38 2.31 -14.25 5.23
N PHE A 39 2.66 -13.60 6.34
CA PHE A 39 3.75 -14.04 7.22
C PHE A 39 3.19 -14.80 8.42
N ARG A 40 3.75 -15.98 8.70
CA ARG A 40 3.47 -16.71 9.94
C ARG A 40 4.54 -16.36 10.97
N VAL A 41 4.12 -15.72 12.04
CA VAL A 41 4.98 -15.40 13.18
C VAL A 41 5.00 -16.59 14.15
N ALA A 42 6.17 -16.90 14.71
CA ALA A 42 6.30 -17.92 15.74
C ALA A 42 5.50 -17.52 17.00
N PRO A 43 4.82 -18.45 17.70
CA PRO A 43 3.96 -18.12 18.85
C PRO A 43 4.64 -17.25 19.91
N GLU A 44 5.90 -17.54 20.21
CA GLU A 44 6.74 -16.84 21.19
C GLU A 44 7.07 -15.40 20.80
N ALA A 45 7.09 -15.08 19.50
CA ALA A 45 7.40 -13.75 18.98
C ALA A 45 6.14 -12.95 18.60
N HIS A 46 4.94 -13.54 18.74
CA HIS A 46 3.70 -12.97 18.24
C HIS A 46 3.37 -11.62 18.89
N ALA A 47 3.44 -11.53 20.21
CA ALA A 47 3.11 -10.33 20.95
C ALA A 47 4.05 -9.17 20.59
N ASP A 48 5.36 -9.42 20.60
CA ASP A 48 6.39 -8.42 20.30
C ASP A 48 6.33 -7.96 18.84
N THR A 49 6.12 -8.89 17.90
CA THR A 49 5.96 -8.56 16.47
C THR A 49 4.75 -7.66 16.26
N LEU A 50 3.62 -7.99 16.87
CA LEU A 50 2.40 -7.20 16.72
C LEU A 50 2.51 -5.83 17.40
N ALA A 51 3.16 -5.76 18.57
CA ALA A 51 3.45 -4.48 19.23
C ALA A 51 4.32 -3.58 18.34
N SER A 52 5.41 -4.12 17.78
CA SER A 52 6.29 -3.37 16.87
C SER A 52 5.57 -2.92 15.59
N LEU A 53 4.68 -3.75 15.02
CA LEU A 53 3.86 -3.37 13.88
C LEU A 53 2.90 -2.22 14.22
N ARG A 54 2.20 -2.30 15.37
CA ARG A 54 1.31 -1.24 15.84
C ARG A 54 2.04 0.07 16.08
N GLU A 55 3.22 0.00 16.70
CA GLU A 55 4.09 1.17 16.90
C GLU A 55 4.55 1.80 15.59
N ARG A 56 4.65 1.05 14.48
CA ARG A 56 5.05 1.62 13.19
C ARG A 56 3.86 2.14 12.38
N GLU A 57 2.80 1.35 12.30
CA GLU A 57 1.68 1.60 11.38
C GLU A 57 0.61 2.52 12.01
N LEU A 58 0.35 2.43 13.31
CA LEU A 58 -0.75 3.15 13.96
C LEU A 58 -0.36 4.56 14.46
N ILE A 59 0.90 4.99 14.31
CA ILE A 59 1.33 6.36 14.70
C ILE A 59 0.47 7.41 13.97
N SER A 60 0.21 7.20 12.69
CA SER A 60 -0.56 8.15 11.88
C SER A 60 -2.07 8.10 12.13
N SER A 61 -2.57 7.07 12.83
CA SER A 61 -4.00 6.74 12.91
C SER A 61 -4.70 6.56 11.55
N ALA A 62 -3.95 6.49 10.44
CA ALA A 62 -4.51 6.36 9.09
C ALA A 62 -5.04 4.95 8.78
N TYR A 63 -4.80 3.98 9.65
CA TYR A 63 -5.15 2.59 9.43
C TYR A 63 -6.02 2.01 10.54
N PHE A 64 -6.96 1.16 10.15
CA PHE A 64 -7.60 0.21 11.05
C PHE A 64 -6.86 -1.12 11.05
N GLU A 65 -6.56 -1.63 12.25
CA GLU A 65 -6.18 -3.02 12.43
C GLU A 65 -7.43 -3.90 12.36
N THR A 66 -7.44 -4.87 11.45
CA THR A 66 -8.56 -5.81 11.28
C THR A 66 -8.04 -7.23 11.06
N ILE A 67 -8.92 -8.21 11.22
CA ILE A 67 -8.61 -9.62 10.98
C ILE A 67 -9.38 -10.10 9.75
N LEU A 68 -8.68 -10.25 8.63
CA LEU A 68 -9.26 -10.64 7.35
C LEU A 68 -9.04 -12.13 7.03
N PRO A 69 -10.00 -12.77 6.32
CA PRO A 69 -9.75 -14.08 5.73
C PRO A 69 -8.75 -13.97 4.57
N VAL A 70 -7.75 -14.84 4.56
CA VAL A 70 -6.72 -14.93 3.51
C VAL A 70 -6.70 -16.34 2.94
N ALA A 71 -6.87 -16.45 1.63
CA ALA A 71 -6.65 -17.69 0.90
C ALA A 71 -5.16 -17.83 0.57
N LEU A 72 -4.58 -18.96 0.94
CA LEU A 72 -3.19 -19.30 0.66
C LEU A 72 -3.08 -20.12 -0.62
N ALA A 73 -1.91 -20.05 -1.28
CA ALA A 73 -1.64 -20.76 -2.52
C ALA A 73 -1.73 -22.30 -2.39
N ASP A 74 -1.56 -22.83 -1.18
CA ASP A 74 -1.72 -24.25 -0.87
C ASP A 74 -3.18 -24.69 -0.61
N GLY A 75 -4.15 -23.80 -0.87
CA GLY A 75 -5.58 -24.07 -0.73
C GLY A 75 -6.13 -23.86 0.68
N ARG A 76 -5.29 -23.54 1.68
CA ARG A 76 -5.78 -23.20 3.03
C ARG A 76 -6.44 -21.83 3.05
N SER A 77 -7.37 -21.66 3.98
CA SER A 77 -7.91 -20.35 4.37
C SER A 77 -7.51 -20.07 5.82
N VAL A 78 -6.87 -18.93 6.05
CA VAL A 78 -6.42 -18.50 7.39
C VAL A 78 -7.00 -17.13 7.73
N ARG A 79 -6.91 -16.75 9.01
CA ARG A 79 -7.21 -15.39 9.47
C ARG A 79 -5.89 -14.67 9.75
N ALA A 80 -5.71 -13.48 9.20
CA ALA A 80 -4.49 -12.70 9.37
C ALA A 80 -4.83 -11.29 9.85
N VAL A 81 -3.97 -10.73 10.70
CA VAL A 81 -3.97 -9.30 11.01
C VAL A 81 -3.65 -8.54 9.72
N SER A 82 -4.39 -7.49 9.44
CA SER A 82 -4.24 -6.65 8.27
C SER A 82 -4.50 -5.20 8.65
N TYR A 83 -3.74 -4.28 8.07
CA TYR A 83 -3.94 -2.85 8.22
C TYR A 83 -4.61 -2.33 6.95
N VAL A 84 -5.80 -1.76 7.11
CA VAL A 84 -6.61 -1.21 6.01
C VAL A 84 -6.78 0.29 6.23
N ILE A 85 -6.79 1.07 5.16
CA ILE A 85 -6.87 2.53 5.30
C ILE A 85 -8.22 2.94 5.91
N ASP A 86 -8.20 3.93 6.77
CA ASP A 86 -9.40 4.61 7.26
C ASP A 86 -9.87 5.63 6.19
N PRO A 87 -11.05 5.45 5.58
CA PRO A 87 -11.56 6.37 4.57
C PRO A 87 -11.93 7.75 5.14
N ASP A 88 -12.09 7.89 6.45
CA ASP A 88 -12.38 9.16 7.11
C ASP A 88 -11.09 9.92 7.52
N HIS A 89 -9.92 9.31 7.31
CA HIS A 89 -8.65 9.93 7.68
C HIS A 89 -8.25 11.05 6.70
N VAL A 90 -7.66 12.13 7.22
CA VAL A 90 -7.26 13.32 6.42
C VAL A 90 -6.26 13.01 5.29
N GLN A 91 -5.49 11.93 5.42
CA GLN A 91 -4.55 11.48 4.38
C GLN A 91 -5.21 10.59 3.33
N TYR A 92 -6.43 10.10 3.55
CA TYR A 92 -7.13 9.31 2.56
C TYR A 92 -7.51 10.16 1.34
N CYS A 93 -7.26 9.61 0.16
CA CYS A 93 -7.54 10.23 -1.13
C CYS A 93 -7.97 9.17 -2.14
N GLY A 94 -8.83 8.24 -1.72
CA GLY A 94 -9.41 7.24 -2.62
C GLY A 94 -10.20 7.85 -3.77
N GLY A 95 -10.31 7.10 -4.87
CA GLY A 95 -11.04 7.53 -6.06
C GLY A 95 -10.30 8.52 -6.97
N LEU A 96 -9.05 8.88 -6.67
CA LEU A 96 -8.20 9.67 -7.57
C LEU A 96 -8.03 8.95 -8.93
N PRO A 97 -8.27 9.62 -10.07
CA PRO A 97 -8.03 9.04 -11.38
C PRO A 97 -6.56 8.60 -11.55
N LEU A 98 -6.32 7.46 -12.20
CA LEU A 98 -4.95 6.92 -12.38
C LEU A 98 -4.01 7.92 -13.08
N ALA A 99 -4.52 8.74 -14.01
CA ALA A 99 -3.72 9.77 -14.66
C ALA A 99 -3.24 10.84 -13.66
N GLU A 100 -4.10 11.27 -12.74
CA GLU A 100 -3.74 12.22 -11.68
C GLU A 100 -2.75 11.59 -10.68
N GLN A 101 -2.95 10.31 -10.33
CA GLN A 101 -1.98 9.58 -9.52
C GLN A 101 -0.60 9.53 -10.20
N ALA A 102 -0.54 9.27 -11.51
CA ALA A 102 0.71 9.24 -12.26
C ALA A 102 1.43 10.60 -12.22
N GLU A 103 0.72 11.71 -12.43
CA GLU A 103 1.27 13.06 -12.34
C GLU A 103 1.85 13.34 -10.94
N ILE A 104 1.11 13.04 -9.88
CA ILE A 104 1.60 13.23 -8.51
C ILE A 104 2.86 12.38 -8.25
N ILE A 105 2.81 11.10 -8.61
CA ILE A 105 3.91 10.16 -8.36
C ILE A 105 5.17 10.54 -9.16
N ALA A 106 5.01 11.09 -10.38
CA ALA A 106 6.13 11.51 -11.21
C ALA A 106 6.94 12.66 -10.58
N HIS A 107 6.26 13.59 -9.89
CA HIS A 107 6.85 14.85 -9.45
C HIS A 107 7.15 14.91 -7.94
N ALA A 108 6.39 14.21 -7.10
CA ALA A 108 6.53 14.31 -5.66
C ALA A 108 7.87 13.72 -5.15
N VAL A 109 8.50 14.43 -4.21
CA VAL A 109 9.74 14.02 -3.54
C VAL A 109 9.61 14.26 -2.04
N GLY A 110 9.92 13.26 -1.23
CA GLY A 110 9.93 13.37 0.23
C GLY A 110 11.26 12.97 0.85
N GLY A 111 11.30 12.89 2.17
CA GLY A 111 12.52 12.57 2.92
C GLY A 111 13.10 11.18 2.67
N ARG A 112 12.36 10.27 2.03
CA ARG A 112 12.85 8.94 1.58
C ARG A 112 13.09 8.88 0.07
N GLY A 113 13.17 10.03 -0.60
CA GLY A 113 13.42 10.16 -2.03
C GLY A 113 12.15 10.31 -2.88
N PRO A 114 12.31 10.27 -4.21
CA PRO A 114 11.21 10.45 -5.16
C PRO A 114 10.09 9.43 -4.98
N ASN A 115 8.85 9.83 -5.25
CA ASN A 115 7.71 8.93 -5.19
C ASN A 115 7.73 7.89 -6.32
N ARG A 116 8.22 8.26 -7.51
CA ARG A 116 8.38 7.33 -8.64
C ARG A 116 9.27 6.12 -8.31
N GLU A 117 10.31 6.30 -7.50
CA GLU A 117 11.16 5.18 -7.05
C GLU A 117 10.38 4.21 -6.18
N TYR A 118 9.48 4.71 -5.33
CA TYR A 118 8.60 3.86 -4.53
C TYR A 118 7.65 3.03 -5.41
N LEU A 119 7.05 3.65 -6.43
CA LEU A 119 6.22 2.96 -7.41
C LEU A 119 7.01 1.88 -8.15
N PHE A 120 8.17 2.22 -8.71
CA PHE A 120 8.97 1.29 -9.50
C PHE A 120 9.48 0.11 -8.68
N ASN A 121 10.06 0.39 -7.50
CA ASN A 121 10.57 -0.67 -6.64
C ASN A 121 9.44 -1.60 -6.16
N THR A 122 8.25 -1.05 -5.91
CA THR A 122 7.10 -1.88 -5.52
C THR A 122 6.59 -2.73 -6.69
N ALA A 123 6.46 -2.15 -7.88
CA ALA A 123 6.04 -2.88 -9.07
C ALA A 123 7.04 -4.00 -9.44
N ASP A 124 8.32 -3.69 -9.40
CA ASP A 124 9.39 -4.66 -9.71
C ASP A 124 9.39 -5.80 -8.68
N HIS A 125 9.25 -5.51 -7.38
CA HIS A 125 9.19 -6.55 -6.35
C HIS A 125 7.94 -7.44 -6.44
N LEU A 126 6.78 -6.88 -6.80
CA LEU A 126 5.59 -7.67 -7.05
C LEU A 126 5.76 -8.60 -8.26
N ALA A 127 6.41 -8.12 -9.31
CA ALA A 127 6.73 -8.93 -10.48
C ALA A 127 7.69 -10.09 -10.14
N GLU A 128 8.72 -9.84 -9.32
CA GLU A 128 9.62 -10.89 -8.80
C GLU A 128 8.88 -11.98 -8.02
N LEU A 129 7.82 -11.61 -7.31
CA LEU A 129 6.95 -12.52 -6.56
C LEU A 129 5.89 -13.22 -7.43
N GLY A 130 5.83 -12.92 -8.74
CA GLY A 130 4.79 -13.42 -9.64
C GLY A 130 3.40 -12.86 -9.32
N ILE A 131 3.33 -11.70 -8.65
CA ILE A 131 2.08 -11.04 -8.29
C ILE A 131 1.77 -9.98 -9.36
N GLU A 132 0.75 -10.26 -10.17
CA GLU A 132 0.25 -9.29 -11.15
C GLU A 132 -0.62 -8.22 -10.50
N ASP A 133 -0.38 -6.97 -10.89
CA ASP A 133 -1.17 -5.81 -10.48
C ASP A 133 -1.29 -4.84 -11.66
N ALA A 134 -2.47 -4.84 -12.29
CA ALA A 134 -2.69 -4.11 -13.55
C ALA A 134 -2.59 -2.59 -13.36
N GLU A 135 -3.06 -2.06 -12.23
CA GLU A 135 -3.02 -0.62 -11.96
C GLU A 135 -1.58 -0.16 -11.69
N LEU A 136 -0.83 -0.88 -10.86
CA LEU A 136 0.58 -0.58 -10.61
C LEU A 136 1.42 -0.71 -11.88
N SER A 137 1.17 -1.74 -12.70
CA SER A 137 1.87 -1.94 -13.97
C SER A 137 1.58 -0.79 -14.95
N TRP A 138 0.32 -0.34 -15.00
CA TRP A 138 -0.07 0.81 -15.81
C TRP A 138 0.60 2.09 -15.31
N LEU A 139 0.54 2.38 -14.01
CA LEU A 139 1.18 3.55 -13.40
C LEU A 139 2.68 3.55 -13.66
N ALA A 140 3.37 2.44 -13.41
CA ALA A 140 4.81 2.34 -13.62
C ALA A 140 5.18 2.63 -15.07
N ARG A 141 4.44 2.07 -16.04
CA ARG A 141 4.66 2.35 -17.47
C ARG A 141 4.46 3.82 -17.82
N VAL A 142 3.39 4.43 -17.32
CA VAL A 142 3.06 5.84 -17.61
C VAL A 142 4.10 6.78 -16.99
N VAL A 143 4.42 6.59 -15.72
CA VAL A 143 5.40 7.43 -15.00
C VAL A 143 6.79 7.28 -15.60
N ARG A 144 7.22 6.08 -16.03
CA ARG A 144 8.50 5.89 -16.76
C ARG A 144 8.55 6.67 -18.08
N ALA A 145 7.41 6.91 -18.72
CA ALA A 145 7.33 7.67 -19.97
C ALA A 145 7.34 9.19 -19.77
N MET A 146 7.17 9.67 -18.54
CA MET A 146 7.13 11.11 -18.21
C MET A 146 8.53 11.73 -17.99
N GLY A 147 9.58 10.92 -17.82
CA GLY A 147 10.97 11.35 -17.56
C GLY A 147 11.41 11.09 -16.12
#